data_AF-A0A6B3F6M5-F1
#
_entry.id   AF-A0A6B3F6M5-F1
#
_cell.length_a   1.000
_cell.length_b   1.000
_cell.length_c   1.000
_cell.angle_alpha   90.00
_cell.angle_beta   90.00
_cell.angle_gamma   90.00
#
_symmetry.space_group_name_H-M   'P 1'
#
loop_
_entity.id
_entity.type
_entity.pdbx_description
1 polymer ?
#
loop_
_entity_poly.entity_id
_entity_poly.type
_entity_poly.pdbx_seq_one_letter_code
_entity_poly.pdbx_strand_id
1 'polypeptide(L)' 'RLKLVSLTLAPEVPHLAPGEIRAGKNSVHVGTGSHPVELGWVQPQGKKPMRAADWARGVRPAVGERVGG' A
#
# COMPACT_ATOMS: atom_id res chain seq x y z
N ARG A 1 -5.76 0.70 12.24
CA ARG A 1 -4.80 1.79 11.91
C ARG A 1 -3.52 1.21 11.33
N LEU A 2 -3.08 1.71 10.17
CA LEU A 2 -1.80 1.36 9.53
C LEU A 2 -0.93 2.60 9.46
N LYS A 3 0.30 2.56 9.98
CA LYS A 3 1.26 3.65 9.77
C LYS A 3 2.09 3.36 8.52
N LEU A 4 2.33 4.39 7.71
CA LEU A 4 3.27 4.34 6.61
C LEU A 4 4.65 4.76 7.12
N VAL A 5 5.66 3.91 6.93
CA VAL A 5 7.03 4.15 7.39
C VAL A 5 7.89 4.66 6.25
N SER A 6 7.77 4.05 5.07
CA SER A 6 8.42 4.56 3.85
C SER A 6 7.59 4.24 2.62
N LEU A 7 7.71 5.11 1.62
CA LEU A 7 7.10 4.95 0.30
C LEU A 7 7.98 5.62 -0.76
N THR A 8 7.79 5.22 -2.01
CA THR A 8 8.41 5.82 -3.19
C THR A 8 7.34 6.17 -4.22
N LEU A 9 7.61 7.17 -5.06
CA LEU A 9 6.73 7.45 -6.19
C LEU A 9 6.81 6.31 -7.21
N ALA A 10 5.68 5.96 -7.82
CA ALA A 10 5.62 4.93 -8.85
C ALA A 10 4.84 5.47 -10.07
N PRO A 11 5.33 6.52 -10.76
CA PRO A 11 4.65 7.11 -11.91
C PRO A 11 4.49 6.15 -13.10
N GLU A 12 5.32 5.09 -13.18
CA GLU A 12 5.23 4.03 -14.19
C GLU A 12 4.07 3.06 -13.96
N VAL A 13 3.44 3.10 -12.80
CA VAL A 13 2.33 2.22 -12.43
C VAL A 13 1.03 2.77 -13.02
N PRO A 14 0.21 1.92 -13.68
CA PRO A 14 -1.10 2.33 -14.16
C PRO A 14 -1.92 3.01 -13.06
N HIS A 15 -2.68 4.03 -13.46
CA HIS A 15 -3.50 4.83 -12.55
C HIS A 15 -4.36 3.95 -11.62
N LEU A 16 -4.44 4.37 -10.37
CA LEU A 16 -5.26 3.78 -9.31
C LEU A 16 -6.08 4.92 -8.72
N ALA A 17 -7.35 4.66 -8.39
CA ALA A 17 -8.18 5.69 -7.77
C ALA A 17 -7.58 6.14 -6.43
N PRO A 18 -7.78 7.39 -5.98
CA PRO A 18 -7.26 7.85 -4.70
C PRO A 18 -7.65 6.93 -3.54
N GLY A 19 -6.65 6.44 -2.81
CA GLY A 19 -6.80 5.50 -1.71
C GLY A 19 -6.89 4.02 -2.11
N GLU A 20 -7.07 3.69 -3.38
CA GLU A 20 -7.14 2.31 -3.87
C GLU A 20 -5.83 1.56 -3.63
N ILE A 21 -5.92 0.37 -3.02
CA ILE A 21 -4.78 -0.51 -2.76
C ILE A 21 -4.69 -1.56 -3.86
N ARG A 22 -3.50 -1.69 -4.46
CA ARG A 22 -3.16 -2.81 -5.36
C ARG A 22 -1.99 -3.60 -4.79
N ALA A 23 -2.30 -4.76 -4.21
CA ALA A 23 -1.30 -5.70 -3.71
C ALA A 23 -0.80 -6.62 -4.84
N GLY A 24 0.47 -6.50 -5.19
CA GLY A 24 1.16 -7.38 -6.12
C GLY A 24 1.93 -8.50 -5.40
N LYS A 25 2.68 -9.30 -6.16
CA LYS A 25 3.48 -10.41 -5.60
C LYS A 25 4.50 -9.93 -4.56
N ASN A 26 5.18 -8.82 -4.85
CA ASN A 26 6.32 -8.30 -4.07
C ASN A 26 6.20 -6.82 -3.69
N SER A 27 5.13 -6.15 -4.10
CA SER A 27 4.95 -4.71 -3.91
C SER A 27 3.49 -4.39 -3.59
N VAL A 28 3.27 -3.24 -2.96
CA VAL A 28 1.94 -2.72 -2.65
C VAL A 28 1.88 -1.30 -3.15
N HIS A 29 0.92 -1.01 -4.01
CA HIS A 29 0.70 0.34 -4.51
C HIS A 29 -0.57 0.95 -3.92
N VAL A 30 -0.55 2.25 -3.73
CA VAL A 30 -1.73 3.03 -3.35
C VAL A 30 -1.94 4.15 -4.33
N GLY A 31 -3.16 4.28 -4.84
CA GLY A 31 -3.56 5.39 -5.70
C GLY A 31 -3.58 6.72 -4.95
N THR A 32 -3.16 7.78 -5.62
CA THR A 32 -3.23 9.15 -5.12
C THR A 32 -3.95 10.03 -6.12
N GLY A 33 -4.08 11.34 -5.84
CA GLY A 33 -4.68 12.29 -6.79
C GLY A 33 -3.85 12.52 -8.06
N SER A 34 -2.58 12.11 -8.10
CA SER A 34 -1.68 12.32 -9.26
C SER A 34 -1.18 11.00 -9.85
N HIS A 35 -0.24 10.35 -9.17
CA HIS A 35 0.34 9.07 -9.56
C HIS A 35 0.36 8.12 -8.36
N PRO A 36 0.33 6.80 -8.60
CA PRO A 36 0.48 5.83 -7.53
C PRO A 36 1.79 5.99 -6.75
N VAL A 37 1.79 5.49 -5.52
CA VAL A 37 2.99 5.32 -4.69
C VAL A 37 3.18 3.85 -4.36
N GLU A 38 4.42 3.39 -4.32
CA GLU A 38 4.76 2.08 -3.77
C GLU A 38 5.04 2.20 -2.27
N LEU A 39 4.37 1.39 -1.47
CA LEU A 39 4.65 1.30 -0.03
C LEU A 39 5.85 0.39 0.20
N GLY A 40 6.90 0.92 0.82
CA GLY A 40 8.09 0.15 1.17
C GLY A 40 7.91 -0.56 2.52
N TRP A 41 7.69 0.23 3.56
CA TRP A 41 7.54 -0.24 4.94
C TRP A 41 6.27 0.31 5.57
N VAL A 42 5.57 -0.54 6.30
CA VAL A 42 4.36 -0.20 7.05
C VAL A 42 4.45 -0.74 8.47
N GLN A 43 3.66 -0.16 9.36
CA GLN A 43 3.53 -0.65 10.72
C GLN A 43 2.05 -0.81 11.09
N PRO A 44 1.54 -2.06 11.13
CA PRO A 44 0.25 -2.36 11.69
C PRO A 44 0.21 -2.05 13.19
N GLN A 45 -0.98 -1.73 13.71
CA GLN A 45 -1.18 -1.47 15.13
C GLN A 45 -0.70 -2.66 15.99
N GLY A 46 0.12 -2.38 17.00
CA GLY A 46 0.66 -3.39 17.91
C GLY A 46 1.73 -4.31 17.30
N LYS A 47 2.20 -4.06 16.08
CA LYS A 47 3.26 -4.84 15.41
C LYS A 47 4.53 -4.01 15.19
N LYS A 48 5.66 -4.69 14.99
CA LYS A 48 6.90 -4.06 14.50
C LYS A 48 6.72 -3.62 13.04
N PRO A 49 7.44 -2.58 12.58
CA PRO A 49 7.51 -2.26 11.15
C PRO A 49 7.89 -3.48 10.31
N MET A 50 7.25 -3.62 9.15
CA MET A 50 7.47 -4.73 8.20
C MET A 50 7.33 -4.24 6.75
N ARG A 51 7.79 -5.04 5.78
CA ARG A 51 7.59 -4.74 4.36
C ARG A 51 6.10 -4.71 4.03
N ALA A 52 5.69 -3.77 3.19
CA ALA A 52 4.28 -3.65 2.81
C ALA A 52 3.76 -4.94 2.14
N ALA A 53 4.57 -5.60 1.31
CA ALA A 53 4.21 -6.87 0.70
C ALA A 53 3.98 -7.98 1.73
N ASP A 54 4.78 -8.05 2.81
CA ASP A 54 4.60 -9.03 3.87
C ASP A 54 3.31 -8.78 4.64
N TRP A 55 3.02 -7.51 4.95
CA TRP A 55 1.75 -7.10 5.51
C TRP A 55 0.58 -7.51 4.61
N ALA A 56 0.62 -7.15 3.32
CA ALA A 56 -0.46 -7.42 2.37
C ALA A 56 -0.73 -8.93 2.18
N ARG A 57 0.29 -9.79 2.23
CA ARG A 57 0.10 -11.25 2.21
C ARG A 57 -0.65 -11.75 3.45
N GLY A 58 -0.41 -11.15 4.61
CA GLY A 58 -1.05 -11.51 5.87
C GLY A 58 -2.51 -11.06 5.95
N VAL A 59 -2.83 -9.84 5.51
CA VAL A 59 -4.22 -9.30 5.58
C VAL A 59 -5.07 -9.55 4.33
N ARG A 60 -4.44 -9.81 3.18
CA ARG A 60 -5.11 -10.05 1.88
C ARG A 60 -6.17 -8.98 1.55
N PRO A 61 -5.76 -7.72 1.29
CA PRO A 61 -6.69 -6.67 0.93
C PRO A 61 -7.55 -7.06 -0.27
N ALA A 62 -8.83 -6.75 -0.23
CA ALA A 62 -9.71 -6.97 -1.38
C ALA A 62 -9.25 -6.09 -2.56
N VAL A 63 -9.52 -6.55 -3.78
CA VAL A 63 -9.30 -5.73 -4.98
C VAL A 63 -10.15 -4.46 -4.85
N GLY A 64 -9.52 -3.29 -4.96
CA GLY A 64 -10.21 -2.01 -4.83
C GLY A 64 -10.41 -1.53 -3.39
N GLU A 65 -9.92 -2.26 -2.38
CA GLU A 65 -9.96 -1.82 -0.98
C GLU A 65 -9.23 -0.47 -0.82
N ARG A 66 -9.74 0.38 0.08
CA ARG A 66 -9.21 1.73 0.28
C ARG A 66 -8.53 1.94 1.62
N VAL A 67 -7.44 2.71 1.61
CA VAL A 67 -6.86 3.27 2.84
C VAL A 67 -7.62 4.52 3.31
N GLY A 68 -7.70 4.72 4.62
CA GLY A 68 -8.17 5.99 5.21
C GLY A 68 -9.68 6.12 5.42
N GLY A 69 -10.43 5.02 5.31
CA GLY A 69 -11.79 4.93 5.84
C GLY A 69 -11.83 4.85 7.37
#